data_AF-A0A0F9KUR6-F1
#
_entry.id   AF-A0A0F9KUR6-F1
#
_cell.length_a   1.000
_cell.length_b   1.000
_cell.length_c   1.000
_cell.angle_alpha   90.00
_cell.angle_beta   90.00
_cell.angle_gamma   90.00
#
_symmetry.space_group_name_H-M   'P 1'
#
loop_
_entity.id
_entity.type
_entity.pdbx_description
1 polymer ?
#
loop_
_entity_poly.entity_id
_entity_poly.type
_entity_poly.pdbx_seq_one_letter_code
_entity_poly.pdbx_strand_id
1 'polypeptide(L)'
;MITALYLATVMIATIGRGYILQQLWLWFVVPLGMVEISLIHAIGFGMTISFLTQYPTDEDIENNENSSTGQKMYYNLIRLLAYAMTLPIAWVVSLLM
;
A
#
# COMPACT_ATOMS: atom_id res chain seq x y z
N MET A 1 -14.65 -5.05 -18.44
CA MET A 1 -15.10 -6.17 -17.55
C MET A 1 -13.95 -6.72 -16.71
N ILE A 2 -12.81 -7.08 -17.33
CA ILE A 2 -11.60 -7.58 -16.62
C ILE A 2 -11.04 -6.56 -15.60
N THR A 3 -11.00 -5.27 -15.95
CA THR A 3 -10.50 -4.20 -15.07
C THR A 3 -11.31 -4.04 -13.79
N ALA A 4 -12.65 -4.20 -13.86
CA ALA A 4 -13.53 -4.11 -12.70
C ALA A 4 -13.36 -5.29 -11.74
N LEU A 5 -13.19 -6.50 -12.28
CA LEU A 5 -12.88 -7.71 -11.49
C LEU A 5 -11.54 -7.55 -10.76
N TYR A 6 -10.52 -7.05 -11.46
CA TYR A 6 -9.21 -6.78 -10.85
C TYR A 6 -9.33 -5.80 -9.69
N LEU A 7 -10.05 -4.69 -9.88
CA LEU A 7 -10.27 -3.67 -8.85
C LEU A 7 -10.99 -4.23 -7.61
N ALA A 8 -12.00 -5.08 -7.80
CA ALA A 8 -12.72 -5.73 -6.71
C ALA A 8 -11.80 -6.66 -5.89
N THR A 9 -10.95 -7.42 -6.57
CA THR A 9 -10.00 -8.34 -5.92
C THR A 9 -8.97 -7.58 -5.09
N VAL A 10 -8.46 -6.46 -5.61
CA VAL A 10 -7.51 -5.58 -4.90
C VAL A 10 -8.18 -4.96 -3.66
N MET A 11 -9.43 -4.50 -3.76
CA MET A 11 -10.16 -3.95 -2.61
C MET A 11 -10.34 -4.99 -1.50
N ILE A 12 -10.77 -6.21 -1.83
CA ILE A 12 -10.96 -7.29 -0.85
C ILE A 12 -9.64 -7.63 -0.17
N ALA A 13 -8.56 -7.78 -0.94
CA ALA A 13 -7.23 -8.07 -0.40
C ALA A 13 -6.73 -6.97 0.53
N THR A 14 -6.98 -5.71 0.18
CA THR A 14 -6.58 -4.54 0.97
C THR A 14 -7.31 -4.48 2.31
N ILE A 15 -8.63 -4.66 2.30
CA ILE A 15 -9.45 -4.69 3.53
C ILE A 15 -9.02 -5.85 4.43
N GLY A 16 -8.79 -7.03 3.86
CA GLY A 16 -8.30 -8.20 4.60
C GLY A 16 -6.95 -7.94 5.27
N ARG A 17 -5.99 -7.33 4.56
CA ARG A 17 -4.68 -6.96 5.12
C ARG A 17 -4.81 -5.94 6.26
N GLY A 18 -5.63 -4.91 6.08
CA GLY A 18 -5.89 -3.91 7.12
C GLY A 18 -6.52 -4.51 8.38
N TYR A 19 -7.46 -5.45 8.22
CA TYR A 19 -8.06 -6.17 9.34
C TYR A 19 -7.03 -7.03 10.09
N ILE A 20 -6.19 -7.78 9.37
CA ILE A 20 -5.13 -8.59 10.00
C ILE A 20 -4.15 -7.70 10.76
N LEU A 21 -3.74 -6.58 10.17
CA LEU A 21 -2.83 -5.63 10.82
C LEU A 21 -3.47 -5.04 12.09
N GLN A 22 -4.75 -4.69 12.06
CA GLN A 22 -5.48 -4.23 13.23
C GLN A 22 -5.47 -5.30 14.35
N GLN A 23 -5.76 -6.56 14.01
CA GLN A 23 -5.76 -7.64 15.00
C GLN A 23 -4.36 -7.85 15.60
N LEU A 24 -3.31 -7.84 14.78
CA LEU A 24 -1.94 -7.90 15.26
C LEU A 24 -1.59 -6.71 16.16
N TRP A 25 -2.05 -5.51 15.83
CA TRP A 25 -1.82 -4.33 16.66
C TRP A 25 -2.48 -4.45 18.03
N LEU A 26 -3.74 -4.89 18.07
CA LEU A 26 -4.47 -5.13 19.31
C LEU A 26 -3.79 -6.18 20.18
N TRP A 27 -3.20 -7.21 19.58
CA TRP A 27 -2.56 -8.31 20.31
C TRP A 27 -1.12 -8.01 20.75
N PHE A 28 -0.35 -7.27 19.96
CA PHE A 28 1.08 -7.08 20.22
C PHE A 28 1.43 -5.66 20.70
N VAL A 29 0.70 -4.64 20.24
CA VAL A 29 1.05 -3.23 20.47
C VAL A 29 0.24 -2.61 21.59
N VAL A 30 -1.07 -2.87 21.66
CA VAL A 30 -1.93 -2.35 22.75
C VAL A 30 -1.48 -2.82 24.15
N PRO A 31 -1.03 -4.07 24.38
CA PRO A 31 -0.53 -4.48 25.70
C PRO A 31 0.71 -3.73 26.17
N LEU A 32 1.41 -3.04 25.26
CA LEU A 32 2.58 -2.20 25.57
C LEU A 32 2.18 -0.78 26.02
N GLY A 33 0.87 -0.50 26.18
CA GLY A 33 0.35 0.80 26.60
C GLY A 33 0.07 1.77 25.45
N MET A 34 0.10 1.29 24.21
CA MET A 34 -0.23 2.09 23.02
C MET A 34 -1.75 2.13 22.79
N VAL A 35 -2.20 3.23 22.17
CA VAL A 35 -3.63 3.41 21.81
C VAL A 35 -4.05 2.44 20.71
N GLU A 36 -5.28 1.98 20.79
CA GLU A 36 -5.91 1.15 19.75
C GLU A 36 -6.02 1.90 18.42
N ILE A 37 -5.71 1.21 17.31
CA ILE A 37 -5.87 1.77 15.98
C ILE A 37 -7.21 1.37 15.38
N SER A 38 -7.90 2.30 14.74
CA SER A 38 -9.12 1.99 13.99
C SER A 38 -8.79 1.23 12.70
N LEU A 39 -9.76 0.51 12.14
CA LEU A 39 -9.60 -0.24 10.89
C LEU A 39 -9.09 0.67 9.74
N ILE A 40 -9.53 1.92 9.71
CA ILE A 40 -9.09 2.92 8.70
C ILE A 40 -7.60 3.22 8.86
N HIS A 41 -7.11 3.37 10.10
CA HIS A 41 -5.68 3.57 10.37
C HIS A 41 -4.86 2.34 9.97
N ALA A 42 -5.35 1.14 10.28
CA ALA A 42 -4.66 -0.09 9.92
C ALA A 42 -4.54 -0.28 8.40
N ILE A 43 -5.61 0.06 7.65
CA ILE A 43 -5.58 0.04 6.17
C ILE A 43 -4.57 1.07 5.64
N GLY A 44 -4.63 2.32 6.11
CA GLY A 44 -3.72 3.37 5.68
C GLY A 44 -2.25 3.01 5.96
N PHE A 45 -1.96 2.55 7.18
CA PHE A 45 -0.63 2.14 7.59
C PHE A 45 -0.11 0.94 6.79
N GLY A 46 -0.96 -0.06 6.56
CA GLY A 46 -0.63 -1.22 5.72
C GLY A 46 -0.30 -0.82 4.27
N MET A 47 -1.02 0.16 3.71
CA MET A 47 -0.69 0.71 2.38
C MET A 47 0.66 1.43 2.39
N THR A 48 0.90 2.31 3.35
CA THR A 48 2.16 3.06 3.47
C THR A 48 3.35 2.12 3.60
N ILE A 49 3.25 1.09 4.45
CA ILE A 49 4.31 0.07 4.58
C ILE A 49 4.45 -0.71 3.28
N SER A 50 3.37 -1.22 2.70
CA SER A 50 3.44 -2.01 1.46
C SER A 50 4.10 -1.23 0.32
N PHE A 51 3.98 0.09 0.36
CA PHE A 51 4.61 1.00 -0.59
C PHE A 51 6.09 1.27 -0.28
N LEU A 52 6.45 1.48 0.99
CA LEU A 52 7.85 1.61 1.44
C LEU A 52 8.65 0.32 1.24
N THR A 53 8.02 -0.84 1.44
CA THR A 53 8.67 -2.15 1.38
C THR A 53 8.62 -2.77 -0.03
N GLN A 54 8.17 -2.02 -1.04
CA GLN A 54 8.15 -2.49 -2.43
C GLN A 54 9.57 -2.50 -3.01
N TYR A 55 10.34 -3.49 -2.57
CA TYR A 55 11.64 -3.85 -3.13
C TYR A 55 11.40 -4.54 -4.48
N PRO A 56 12.04 -4.07 -5.57
CA PRO A 56 12.00 -4.80 -6.83
C PRO A 56 12.59 -6.19 -6.60
N THR A 57 11.84 -7.23 -6.96
CA THR A 57 12.34 -8.62 -6.96
C THR A 57 13.28 -8.79 -8.15
N ASP A 58 14.24 -9.71 -8.09
CA ASP A 58 15.19 -9.95 -9.19
C ASP A 58 14.46 -10.30 -10.53
N GLU A 59 13.29 -10.92 -10.44
CA GLU A 59 12.37 -11.15 -11.58
C GLU A 59 11.82 -9.85 -12.21
N ASP A 60 11.63 -8.80 -11.40
CA ASP A 60 11.20 -7.48 -11.89
C ASP A 60 12.35 -6.77 -12.64
N ILE A 61 13.61 -7.04 -12.27
CA ILE A 61 14.81 -6.44 -12.87
C ILE A 61 15.08 -7.08 -14.24
N GLU A 62 15.01 -8.41 -14.33
CA GLU A 62 15.24 -9.15 -15.58
C GLU A 62 14.16 -8.83 -16.64
N ASN A 63 12.89 -8.73 -16.24
CA ASN A 63 11.82 -8.26 -17.14
C ASN A 63 11.97 -6.79 -17.53
N ASN A 64 12.51 -5.94 -16.64
CA ASN A 64 12.76 -4.54 -16.97
C ASN A 64 13.81 -4.44 -18.07
N GLU A 65 14.92 -5.17 -17.98
CA GLU A 65 16.04 -5.09 -18.93
C GLU A 65 15.60 -5.31 -20.39
N ASN A 66 14.69 -6.27 -20.61
CA ASN A 66 14.18 -6.67 -21.94
C ASN A 66 13.00 -5.81 -22.46
N SER A 67 12.51 -4.85 -21.66
CA SER A 67 11.37 -3.99 -22.02
C SER A 67 11.81 -2.69 -22.71
N SER A 68 11.10 -2.26 -23.76
CA SER A 68 11.44 -1.06 -24.54
C SER A 68 11.45 0.19 -23.64
N THR A 69 12.30 1.17 -23.95
CA THR A 69 12.52 2.40 -23.16
C THR A 69 11.22 3.11 -22.73
N GLY A 70 10.14 2.98 -23.50
CA GLY A 70 8.82 3.51 -23.15
C GLY A 70 8.13 2.82 -21.97
N GLN A 71 8.31 1.50 -21.79
CA GLN A 71 7.74 0.77 -20.66
C GLN A 71 8.46 1.10 -19.34
N LYS A 72 9.79 1.25 -19.38
CA LYS A 72 10.58 1.70 -18.23
C LYS A 72 10.12 3.06 -17.70
N MET A 73 9.80 3.97 -18.61
CA MET A 73 9.28 5.30 -18.28
C MET A 73 7.86 5.24 -17.69
N TYR A 74 6.99 4.36 -18.21
CA TYR A 74 5.63 4.15 -17.68
C TYR A 74 5.65 3.61 -16.25
N TYR A 75 6.46 2.59 -15.95
CA TYR A 75 6.59 2.06 -14.60
C TYR A 75 7.12 3.10 -13.61
N ASN A 76 8.14 3.88 -14.00
CA ASN A 76 8.65 4.96 -13.16
C ASN A 76 7.63 6.10 -12.96
N LEU A 77 6.84 6.43 -13.98
CA LEU A 77 5.77 7.44 -13.88
C LEU A 77 4.65 7.00 -12.95
N ILE A 78 4.18 5.75 -13.06
CA ILE A 78 3.16 5.22 -12.14
C ILE A 78 3.71 5.17 -10.72
N ARG A 79 4.98 4.78 -10.55
CA ARG A 79 5.63 4.76 -9.24
C ARG A 79 5.66 6.17 -8.62
N LEU A 80 6.03 7.18 -9.40
CA LEU A 80 6.00 8.60 -8.99
C LEU A 80 4.57 9.09 -8.69
N LEU A 81 3.59 8.70 -9.50
CA LEU A 81 2.18 9.05 -9.28
C LEU A 81 1.66 8.43 -7.98
N ALA A 82 2.06 7.19 -7.68
CA ALA A 82 1.72 6.52 -6.43
C ALA A 82 2.34 7.22 -5.21
N TYR A 83 3.59 7.70 -5.33
CA TYR A 83 4.21 8.57 -4.30
C TYR A 83 3.38 9.85 -4.11
N ALA A 84 2.95 10.51 -5.20
CA ALA A 84 2.12 11.70 -5.12
C ALA A 84 0.73 11.44 -4.51
N MET A 85 0.17 10.23 -4.67
CA MET A 85 -1.14 9.86 -4.13
C MET A 85 -1.13 9.52 -2.63
N THR A 86 0.02 9.15 -2.06
CA THR A 86 0.12 8.92 -0.60
C THR A 86 0.18 10.22 0.21
N LEU A 87 0.68 11.30 -0.38
CA LEU A 87 0.77 12.65 0.20
C LEU A 87 -0.59 13.24 0.65
N PRO A 88 -1.66 13.24 -0.16
CA PRO A 88 -2.97 13.73 0.28
C PRO A 88 -3.62 12.81 1.33
N ILE A 89 -3.33 11.51 1.31
CA ILE A 89 -3.85 10.55 2.31
C ILE A 89 -3.20 10.82 3.67
N ALA A 90 -1.89 11.06 3.70
CA ALA A 90 -1.18 11.46 4.91
C ALA A 90 -1.67 12.81 5.45
N TRP A 91 -2.04 13.74 4.56
CA TRP A 91 -2.62 15.02 4.96
C TRP A 91 -4.01 14.87 5.59
N VAL A 92 -4.88 14.01 5.05
CA VAL A 92 -6.19 13.70 5.64
C VAL A 92 -6.06 13.08 7.04
N VAL A 93 -5.08 12.19 7.24
CA VAL A 93 -4.80 11.59 8.55
C VAL A 93 -4.31 12.63 9.56
N SER A 94 -3.50 13.60 9.13
CA SER A 94 -3.06 14.73 9.97
C SER A 94 -4.18 15.69 10.35
N LEU A 95 -5.26 15.79 9.57
CA LEU A 95 -6.38 16.70 9.79
C LEU A 95 -7.43 16.11 10.75
N LEU A 96 -7.39 14.80 10.96
CA LEU A 96 -8.21 14.04 11.91
C LEU A 96 -7.56 13.91 13.30
N MET A 97 -6.41 14.56 13.49
CA MET A 97 -5.62 14.65 14.71
C MET A 97 -5.75 16.06 15.30
#